data_AF-A0A2H0W020-F1
#
_entry.id   AF-A0A2H0W020-F1
#
_cell.length_a   1.000
_cell.length_b   1.000
_cell.length_c   1.000
_cell.angle_alpha   90.00
_cell.angle_beta   90.00
_cell.angle_gamma   90.00
#
_symmetry.space_group_name_H-M   'P 1'
#
loop_
_entity.id
_entity.type
_entity.pdbx_description
1 polymer ?
#
loop_
_entity_poly.entity_id
_entity_poly.type
_entity_poly.pdbx_seq_one_letter_code
_entity_poly.pdbx_strand_id
1 'polypeptide(L)' 'MLLLGILGNLGLYMSGVEAMMQWHLFFSLSLGGIIGGMLEAAVVSFAGLYIFGGLYNKFTR' A
#
# COMPACT_ATOMS: atom_id res chain seq x y z
N MET A 1 -1.12 -1.30 -6.44
CA MET A 1 -0.23 -2.47 -6.37
C MET A 1 -0.44 -3.47 -7.50
N LEU A 2 -1.66 -4.01 -7.72
CA LEU A 2 -1.90 -5.00 -8.78
C LEU A 2 -1.47 -4.51 -10.18
N LEU A 3 -1.88 -3.31 -10.58
CA LEU A 3 -1.51 -2.71 -11.87
C LEU A 3 0.01 -2.51 -12.00
N LEU A 4 0.66 -1.94 -10.99
CA LEU A 4 2.12 -1.76 -10.98
C LEU A 4 2.87 -3.10 -10.89
N GLY A 5 2.29 -4.12 -10.26
CA GLY A 5 2.83 -5.48 -10.26
C GLY A 5 2.79 -6.12 -11.64
N ILE A 6 1.70 -5.92 -12.40
CA ILE A 6 1.59 -6.40 -13.79
C ILE A 6 2.55 -5.62 -14.70
N LEU A 7 2.52 -4.30 -14.65
CA LEU A 7 3.38 -3.44 -15.49
C LEU A 7 4.87 -3.63 -15.17
N GLY A 8 5.22 -3.77 -13.89
CA GLY A 8 6.59 -4.02 -13.46
C GLY A 8 7.13 -5.39 -13.88
N ASN A 9 6.30 -6.43 -13.88
CA ASN A 9 6.69 -7.72 -14.44
C ASN A 9 6.93 -7.68 -15.96
N LEU A 10 6.41 -6.67 -16.66
CA LEU A 10 6.69 -6.38 -18.07
C LEU A 10 7.88 -5.41 -18.27
N GLY A 11 8.57 -5.02 -17.20
CA GLY A 11 9.67 -4.06 -17.24
C GLY A 11 9.25 -2.60 -17.47
N LEU A 12 7.95 -2.30 -17.34
CA LEU A 12 7.39 -0.97 -17.54
C LEU A 12 7.15 -0.27 -16.20
N TYR A 13 7.27 1.06 -16.18
CA TYR A 13 7.01 1.88 -14.99
C TYR A 13 7.83 1.48 -13.75
N MET A 14 9.08 1.05 -13.95
CA MET A 14 9.97 0.59 -12.88
C MET A 14 10.19 1.64 -11.78
N SER A 15 10.18 2.93 -12.10
CA SER A 15 10.24 4.00 -11.10
C SER A 15 9.05 3.99 -10.13
N GLY A 16 7.85 3.66 -10.61
CA GLY A 16 6.66 3.49 -9.78
C GLY A 16 6.68 2.20 -8.96
N VAL A 17 7.32 1.15 -9.49
CA VAL A 17 7.54 -0.11 -8.76
C VAL A 17 8.53 0.09 -7.63
N GLU A 18 9.64 0.80 -7.87
CA GLU A 18 10.62 1.15 -6.84
C GLU A 18 10.01 1.97 -5.72
N ALA A 19 9.20 2.99 -6.06
CA ALA A 19 8.46 3.77 -5.07
C ALA A 19 7.51 2.89 -4.24
N MET A 20 6.81 1.94 -4.87
CA MET A 20 5.95 0.99 -4.15
C MET A 20 6.73 0.05 -3.24
N MET A 21 7.89 -0.43 -3.67
CA MET A 21 8.76 -1.27 -2.85
C MET A 21 9.36 -0.51 -1.66
N GLN A 22 9.53 0.82 -1.76
CA GLN A 22 9.91 1.65 -0.62
C GLN A 22 8.76 1.91 0.36
N TRP A 23 7.54 2.09 -0.13
CA TRP A 23 6.39 2.47 0.71
C TRP A 23 5.68 1.28 1.36
N HIS A 24 5.90 0.07 0.85
CA HIS A 24 5.22 -1.14 1.31
C HIS A 24 6.22 -2.23 1.60
N LEU A 25 6.37 -2.58 2.88
CA LEU A 25 7.39 -3.50 3.36
C LEU A 25 7.21 -4.90 2.78
N PHE A 26 5.97 -5.29 2.50
CA PHE A 26 5.65 -6.62 1.98
C PHE A 26 5.46 -6.66 0.47
N PHE A 27 5.58 -5.52 -0.23
CA PHE A 27 5.40 -5.46 -1.67
C PHE A 27 6.64 -5.96 -2.42
N SER A 28 6.42 -6.87 -3.38
CA SER A 28 7.40 -7.26 -4.39
C SER A 28 6.69 -7.66 -5.68
N LEU A 29 7.42 -7.82 -6.79
CA LEU A 29 6.86 -8.25 -8.08
C LEU A 29 6.37 -9.71 -8.12
N SER A 30 6.59 -10.47 -7.05
CA SER A 30 6.01 -11.81 -6.88
C SER A 30 4.51 -11.73 -6.59
N LEU A 31 3.73 -12.74 -6.98
CA LEU A 31 2.30 -12.81 -6.68
C LEU A 31 2.02 -12.69 -5.17
N GLY A 32 2.83 -13.36 -4.34
CA GLY A 32 2.73 -13.27 -2.88
C GLY A 32 3.02 -11.87 -2.35
N GLY A 33 4.01 -11.18 -2.89
CA GLY A 33 4.33 -9.81 -2.50
C GLY A 33 3.26 -8.79 -2.93
N ILE A 34 2.67 -8.95 -4.11
CA ILE A 34 1.56 -8.08 -4.55
C ILE A 34 0.38 -8.22 -3.58
N ILE A 35 -0.01 -9.45 -3.24
CA ILE A 35 -1.10 -9.70 -2.29
C ILE A 35 -0.73 -9.20 -0.89
N GLY A 36 0.51 -9.47 -0.44
CA GLY A 36 1.02 -9.02 0.86
C GLY A 36 0.98 -7.50 1.01
N GLY A 37 1.48 -6.78 0.02
CA GLY A 37 1.41 -5.31 0.02
C GLY A 37 -0.04 -4.80 0.00
N MET A 38 -0.97 -5.47 -0.70
CA MET A 38 -2.38 -5.06 -0.72
C MET A 38 -3.02 -5.18 0.67
N LEU A 39 -2.73 -6.28 1.38
CA LEU A 39 -3.20 -6.49 2.74
C LEU A 39 -2.57 -5.47 3.71
N GLU A 40 -1.26 -5.24 3.61
CA GLU A 40 -0.54 -4.22 4.38
C GLU A 40 -1.20 -2.84 4.21
N ALA A 41 -1.40 -2.41 2.95
CA ALA A 41 -2.00 -1.13 2.65
C ALA A 41 -3.42 -1.02 3.22
N ALA A 42 -4.23 -2.08 3.14
CA ALA A 42 -5.58 -2.10 3.68
C ALA A 42 -5.59 -1.94 5.22
N VAL A 43 -4.73 -2.69 5.91
CA VAL A 43 -4.63 -2.64 7.39
C VAL A 43 -4.10 -1.30 7.86
N VAL A 44 -3.01 -0.79 7.27
CA VAL A 44 -2.40 0.48 7.64
C VAL A 44 -3.36 1.65 7.37
N SER A 45 -4.03 1.65 6.22
CA SER A 45 -5.00 2.71 5.88
C SER A 45 -6.20 2.68 6.81
N PHE A 46 -6.72 1.50 7.13
CA PHE A 46 -7.83 1.36 8.08
C PHE A 46 -7.44 1.86 9.47
N ALA A 47 -6.28 1.41 10.00
CA ALA A 47 -5.78 1.85 11.30
C ALA A 47 -5.57 3.37 11.33
N GLY A 48 -4.95 3.94 10.31
CA GLY A 48 -4.72 5.38 10.18
C GLY A 48 -6.02 6.18 10.16
N LEU A 49 -6.99 5.79 9.33
CA LEU A 49 -8.28 6.46 9.24
C LEU A 49 -9.12 6.30 10.51
N TYR A 50 -9.06 5.14 11.17
CA TYR A 50 -9.74 4.91 12.43
C TYR A 50 -9.21 5.83 13.54
N ILE A 51 -7.88 5.92 13.68
CA ILE A 51 -7.24 6.82 14.64
C ILE A 51 -7.57 8.27 14.29
N PHE A 52 -7.44 8.66 13.02
CA PHE A 52 -7.74 10.01 12.56
C PHE A 52 -9.20 10.41 12.86
N GLY A 53 -10.17 9.55 12.52
CA GLY A 53 -11.58 9.78 12.81
C GLY A 53 -11.87 9.84 14.31
N GLY A 54 -11.23 9.00 15.12
CA GLY A 54 -11.31 9.04 16.58
C GLY A 54 -10.80 10.36 17.15
N LEU A 55 -9.63 10.82 16.70
CA LEU A 55 -9.06 12.11 17.10
C LEU A 55 -9.93 13.28 16.65
N TYR A 56 -10.36 13.28 15.39
CA TYR A 56 -11.25 14.31 14.84
C TYR A 56 -12.53 14.44 15.68
N ASN A 57 -13.17 13.31 16.00
CA ASN A 57 -14.37 13.30 16.84
C ASN A 57 -14.09 13.79 18.26
N LYS A 58 -12.93 13.48 18.84
CA LYS A 58 -12.54 13.95 20.18
C LYS A 58 -12.31 15.46 20.24
N PHE A 59 -11.84 16.08 19.16
CA PHE A 59 -11.59 17.53 19.12
C PHE A 59 -12.77 18.35 18.61
N THR A 60 -13.76 17.71 17.97
CA THR A 60 -14.92 18.39 17.36
C THR A 60 -16.23 18.19 18.16
N ARG A 61 -16.28 17.19 19.06
CA ARG A 61 -17.31 17.09 20.11
C ARG A 61 -16.82 17.72 21.40
#